data_AF-E6YSJ0-F1
#
_entry.id   AF-E6YSJ0-F1
#
_cell.length_a   1.000
_cell.length_b   1.000
_cell.length_c   1.000
_cell.angle_alpha   90.00
_cell.angle_beta   90.00
_cell.angle_gamma   90.00
#
_symmetry.space_group_name_H-M   'P 1'
#
loop_
_entity.id
_entity.type
_entity.pdbx_description
1 polymer ?
#
loop_
_entity_poly.entity_id
_entity_poly.type
_entity_poly.pdbx_seq_one_letter_code
_entity_poly.pdbx_strand_id
1 'polypeptide(L)'
;MGIRYVLSIAAKRLLARAKSRSWDAIPWKKKAKIVTQRSDNKGLDNESLYSLHCTHQWPWEKMALYREAINAAMRKYAQRFPHDVCLKHVAEEIIDGQVQLWLILKNRTEFSAFGITKIEKTHDGKKRVVILDLAGQGGIKLVPLISQLEQWARTIKADEILTLGRSGWAKMLVHHGYAINLIHYRKVLTHEQTDKSSSSNNDTNECSTLVGRRYFETGNL
;
A
#
# COMPACT_ATOMS: atom_id res chain seq x y z
N MET A 1 -4.52 42.73 19.98
CA MET A 1 -3.67 42.46 18.79
C MET A 1 -2.22 42.44 19.27
N GLY A 2 -1.35 41.48 18.99
CA GLY A 2 -1.40 40.35 18.08
C GLY A 2 -0.46 39.23 18.53
N ILE A 3 -0.75 38.04 18.02
CA ILE A 3 -0.27 36.72 18.42
C ILE A 3 1.17 36.52 17.93
N ARG A 4 2.13 36.51 18.87
CA ARG A 4 3.47 35.94 18.69
C ARG A 4 3.83 35.21 19.98
N TYR A 5 3.34 33.99 20.22
CA TYR A 5 3.91 33.04 21.21
C TYR A 5 3.17 31.68 21.29
N VAL A 6 3.08 30.84 20.23
CA VAL A 6 2.84 29.38 20.41
C VAL A 6 3.37 28.54 19.22
N LEU A 7 4.64 28.72 18.81
CA LEU A 7 5.22 27.88 17.74
C LEU A 7 6.56 27.20 18.08
N SER A 8 7.11 27.35 19.29
CA SER A 8 8.48 26.87 19.56
C SER A 8 8.65 25.65 20.48
N ILE A 9 7.58 25.02 20.99
CA ILE A 9 7.73 23.81 21.85
C ILE A 9 7.29 22.53 21.12
N ALA A 10 6.33 22.59 20.19
CA ALA A 10 5.88 21.42 19.43
C ALA A 10 6.88 21.00 18.33
N ALA A 11 7.52 21.97 17.65
CA ALA A 11 8.48 21.68 16.58
C ALA A 11 9.81 21.10 17.09
N LYS A 12 10.29 21.54 18.26
CA LYS A 12 11.54 21.03 18.86
C LYS A 12 11.40 19.64 19.49
N ARG A 13 10.21 19.25 19.99
CA ARG A 13 9.95 17.89 20.47
C ARG A 13 9.69 16.87 19.36
N LEU A 14 9.30 17.32 18.16
CA LEU A 14 9.13 16.47 16.97
C LEU A 14 10.48 16.14 16.31
N LEU A 15 11.39 17.10 16.22
CA LEU A 15 12.74 16.88 15.67
C LEU A 15 13.64 16.05 16.60
N ALA A 16 13.47 16.14 17.92
CA ALA A 16 14.24 15.32 18.88
C ALA A 16 13.79 13.83 18.94
N ARG A 17 12.62 13.49 18.39
CA ARG A 17 12.07 12.10 18.40
C ARG A 17 12.22 11.38 17.06
N ALA A 18 12.74 12.06 16.04
CA ALA A 18 12.91 11.53 14.68
C ALA A 18 14.18 10.66 14.50
N LYS A 19 15.02 10.50 15.53
CA LYS A 19 16.31 9.79 15.42
C LYS A 19 16.27 8.26 15.59
N SER A 20 15.14 7.66 15.93
CA SER A 20 15.00 6.19 15.91
C SER A 20 13.53 5.81 16.05
N ARG A 21 12.83 5.58 14.94
CA ARG A 21 11.43 5.17 14.97
C ARG A 21 11.12 4.13 13.90
N SER A 22 11.20 2.88 14.36
CA SER A 22 10.46 1.73 13.83
C SER A 22 9.01 2.11 13.51
N TRP A 23 8.43 1.41 12.52
CA TRP A 23 7.00 1.39 12.19
C TRP A 23 6.08 1.30 13.41
N ASP A 24 6.56 0.74 14.53
CA ASP A 24 5.83 0.62 15.80
C ASP A 24 5.58 1.97 16.52
N ALA A 25 6.26 3.04 16.11
CA ALA A 25 6.28 4.32 16.84
C ALA A 25 5.41 5.43 16.23
N ILE A 26 4.56 5.11 15.24
CA ILE A 26 3.68 6.07 14.59
C ILE A 26 2.60 6.55 15.58
N PRO A 27 2.54 7.86 15.91
CA PRO A 27 1.56 8.40 16.85
C PRO A 27 0.32 8.87 16.09
N TRP A 28 -0.60 7.96 15.80
CA TRP A 28 -1.89 8.26 15.17
C TRP A 28 -2.79 9.03 16.17
N LYS A 29 -2.90 10.36 16.02
CA LYS A 29 -3.71 11.21 16.91
C LYS A 29 -5.09 11.56 16.36
N LYS A 30 -6.05 11.57 17.30
CA LYS A 30 -7.51 11.77 17.21
C LYS A 30 -7.97 13.02 16.45
N LYS A 31 -9.11 12.89 15.74
CA LYS A 31 -10.33 13.73 15.88
C LYS A 31 -11.57 12.96 15.37
N ALA A 32 -12.72 13.24 16.00
CA ALA A 32 -13.97 12.47 15.97
C ALA A 32 -14.94 12.85 14.83
N LYS A 33 -15.85 11.92 14.49
CA LYS A 33 -17.34 11.97 14.57
C LYS A 33 -17.90 11.00 13.51
N ILE A 34 -18.40 9.84 13.95
CA ILE A 34 -18.82 8.74 13.07
C ILE A 34 -20.25 9.02 12.57
N VAL A 35 -20.41 9.16 11.25
CA VAL A 35 -21.69 8.99 10.57
C VAL A 35 -21.68 7.57 10.00
N THR A 36 -22.38 6.66 10.67
CA THR A 36 -22.57 5.29 10.17
C THR A 36 -23.69 5.33 9.14
N GLN A 37 -23.36 5.35 7.84
CA GLN A 37 -24.34 4.93 6.84
C GLN A 37 -24.45 3.41 6.89
N ARG A 38 -25.53 2.95 7.54
CA ARG A 38 -25.97 1.56 7.55
C ARG A 38 -26.70 1.31 6.24
N SER A 39 -26.06 0.68 5.26
CA SER A 39 -26.76 0.13 4.10
C SER A 39 -27.27 -1.27 4.47
N ASP A 40 -28.50 -1.33 4.97
CA ASP A 40 -29.23 -2.58 5.10
C ASP A 40 -29.67 -3.03 3.70
N ASN A 41 -28.82 -3.79 2.98
CA ASN A 41 -29.24 -4.56 1.82
C ASN A 41 -29.49 -6.01 2.25
N LYS A 42 -30.77 -6.31 2.51
CA LYS A 42 -31.29 -7.67 2.67
C LYS A 42 -31.70 -8.18 1.28
N GLY A 43 -31.04 -9.24 0.82
CA GLY A 43 -31.47 -10.04 -0.34
C GLY A 43 -30.47 -10.05 -1.50
N LEU A 44 -29.49 -10.96 -1.43
CA LEU A 44 -29.12 -11.89 -2.51
C LEU A 44 -28.02 -12.84 -2.00
N ASP A 45 -28.42 -14.09 -1.87
CA ASP A 45 -27.75 -15.38 -1.78
C ASP A 45 -26.47 -15.53 -2.64
N ASN A 46 -25.39 -14.84 -2.25
CA ASN A 46 -23.99 -15.27 -2.29
C ASN A 46 -23.17 -14.15 -1.62
N GLU A 47 -23.05 -14.16 -0.29
CA GLU A 47 -22.22 -13.15 0.39
C GLU A 47 -20.81 -13.18 -0.24
N SER A 48 -20.39 -12.06 -0.84
CA SER A 48 -19.03 -11.95 -1.35
C SER A 48 -18.10 -12.28 -0.18
N LEU A 49 -17.39 -13.40 -0.29
CA LEU A 49 -16.49 -13.94 0.74
C LEU A 49 -15.53 -12.88 1.30
N TYR A 50 -15.25 -11.85 0.50
CA TYR A 50 -14.46 -10.70 0.85
C TYR A 50 -15.30 -9.41 0.91
N SER A 51 -14.90 -8.51 1.80
CA SER A 51 -15.44 -7.15 1.94
C SER A 51 -14.30 -6.14 1.99
N LEU A 52 -14.51 -4.94 1.42
CA LEU A 52 -13.51 -3.89 1.32
C LEU A 52 -13.88 -2.71 2.23
N HIS A 53 -12.92 -2.23 3.02
CA HIS A 53 -13.15 -1.20 4.02
C HIS A 53 -12.10 -0.09 3.94
N CYS A 54 -12.54 1.15 3.68
CA CYS A 54 -11.67 2.32 3.81
C CYS A 54 -11.39 2.57 5.30
N THR A 55 -10.11 2.65 5.65
CA THR A 55 -9.72 2.82 7.06
C THR A 55 -9.61 4.26 7.51
N HIS A 56 -9.67 5.21 6.59
CA HIS A 56 -9.46 6.63 6.88
C HIS A 56 -10.40 7.18 7.97
N GLN A 57 -11.62 6.63 8.06
CA GLN A 57 -12.63 7.03 9.04
C GLN A 57 -12.74 6.07 10.24
N TRP A 58 -11.88 5.05 10.31
CA TRP A 58 -11.96 4.07 11.39
C TRP A 58 -11.46 4.66 12.71
N PRO A 59 -12.17 4.39 13.83
CA PRO A 59 -11.60 4.64 15.14
C PRO A 59 -10.40 3.73 15.38
N TRP A 60 -9.46 4.22 16.16
CA TRP A 60 -8.21 3.53 16.46
C TRP A 60 -8.43 2.13 17.03
N GLU A 61 -9.40 2.00 17.92
CA GLU A 61 -9.73 0.75 18.62
C GLU A 61 -10.10 -0.34 17.62
N LYS A 62 -10.79 0.03 16.52
CA LYS A 62 -11.14 -0.90 15.44
C LYS A 62 -9.93 -1.28 14.59
N MET A 63 -9.06 -0.32 14.29
CA MET A 63 -7.82 -0.59 13.54
C MET A 63 -6.87 -1.51 14.34
N ALA A 64 -6.76 -1.30 15.64
CA ALA A 64 -5.84 -2.03 16.52
C ALA A 64 -6.08 -3.54 16.49
N LEU A 65 -7.31 -3.99 16.28
CA LEU A 65 -7.67 -5.40 16.12
C LEU A 65 -6.94 -6.10 14.97
N TYR A 66 -6.53 -5.34 13.96
CA TYR A 66 -5.89 -5.86 12.74
C TYR A 66 -4.39 -5.56 12.67
N ARG A 67 -3.83 -4.89 13.68
CA ARG A 67 -2.45 -4.36 13.65
C ARG A 67 -1.43 -5.40 13.23
N GLU A 68 -1.40 -6.55 13.92
CA GLU A 68 -0.37 -7.57 13.66
C GLU A 68 -0.48 -8.15 12.25
N ALA A 69 -1.70 -8.37 11.78
CA ALA A 69 -1.96 -8.90 10.44
C ALA A 69 -1.57 -7.89 9.35
N ILE A 70 -1.91 -6.60 9.53
CA ILE A 70 -1.50 -5.51 8.63
C ILE A 70 0.03 -5.40 8.59
N ASN A 71 0.67 -5.37 9.74
CA ASN A 71 2.13 -5.25 9.85
C ASN A 71 2.84 -6.43 9.18
N ALA A 72 2.36 -7.66 9.40
CA ALA A 72 2.90 -8.85 8.75
C ALA A 72 2.75 -8.78 7.22
N ALA A 73 1.58 -8.37 6.73
CA ALA A 73 1.34 -8.24 5.28
C ALA A 73 2.20 -7.16 4.64
N MET A 74 2.32 -5.99 5.28
CA MET A 74 3.17 -4.89 4.82
C MET A 74 4.65 -5.30 4.78
N ARG A 75 5.16 -5.95 5.84
CA ARG A 75 6.54 -6.47 5.86
C ARG A 75 6.80 -7.47 4.74
N LYS A 76 5.88 -8.41 4.52
CA LYS A 76 5.97 -9.35 3.41
C LYS A 76 5.95 -8.66 2.06
N TYR A 77 5.15 -7.60 1.91
CA TYR A 77 5.09 -6.79 0.70
C TYR A 77 6.42 -6.09 0.42
N ALA A 78 6.98 -5.40 1.41
CA ALA A 78 8.27 -4.72 1.28
C ALA A 78 9.43 -5.69 1.02
N GLN A 79 9.45 -6.85 1.69
CA GLN A 79 10.43 -7.90 1.44
C GLN A 79 10.37 -8.44 0.00
N ARG A 80 9.18 -8.47 -0.60
CA ARG A 80 9.01 -8.94 -1.98
C ARG A 80 9.51 -7.92 -3.00
N PHE A 81 9.44 -6.64 -2.68
CA PHE A 81 9.79 -5.53 -3.58
C PHE A 81 10.70 -4.51 -2.88
N PRO A 82 11.93 -4.91 -2.48
CA PRO A 82 12.77 -4.12 -1.58
C PRO A 82 13.28 -2.81 -2.19
N HIS A 83 13.26 -2.68 -3.52
CA HIS A 83 13.66 -1.47 -4.23
C HIS A 83 12.50 -0.54 -4.57
N ASP A 84 11.27 -1.05 -4.52
CA ASP A 84 10.08 -0.31 -4.95
C ASP A 84 9.23 0.12 -3.74
N VAL A 85 9.34 -0.58 -2.60
CA VAL A 85 8.49 -0.39 -1.44
C VAL A 85 9.32 -0.07 -0.19
N CYS A 86 9.16 1.14 0.33
CA CYS A 86 9.67 1.56 1.62
C CYS A 86 8.52 1.71 2.60
N LEU A 87 8.46 0.85 3.63
CA LEU A 87 7.37 0.91 4.62
C LEU A 87 7.29 2.28 5.26
N LYS A 88 8.41 2.87 5.69
CA LYS A 88 8.40 4.19 6.32
C LYS A 88 7.66 5.24 5.46
N HIS A 89 7.97 5.32 4.17
CA HIS A 89 7.32 6.27 3.27
C HIS A 89 5.83 5.97 3.09
N VAL A 90 5.46 4.69 2.93
CA VAL A 90 4.04 4.28 2.86
C VAL A 90 3.27 4.69 4.11
N ALA A 91 3.86 4.56 5.31
CA ALA A 91 3.24 5.06 6.54
C ALA A 91 3.02 6.57 6.50
N GLU A 92 4.07 7.32 6.17
CA GLU A 92 4.04 8.78 6.12
C GLU A 92 2.95 9.26 5.14
N GLU A 93 2.87 8.65 3.96
CA GLU A 93 1.82 8.97 2.98
C GLU A 93 0.40 8.65 3.48
N ILE A 94 0.21 7.57 4.25
CA ILE A 94 -1.09 7.23 4.85
C ILE A 94 -1.44 8.24 5.96
N ILE A 95 -0.48 8.59 6.83
CA ILE A 95 -0.66 9.54 7.94
C ILE A 95 -1.04 10.92 7.41
N ASP A 96 -0.33 11.37 6.37
CA ASP A 96 -0.50 12.69 5.77
C ASP A 96 -1.72 12.75 4.84
N GLY A 97 -2.46 11.63 4.70
CA GLY A 97 -3.65 11.52 3.87
C GLY A 97 -3.38 11.62 2.36
N GLN A 98 -2.12 11.46 1.94
CA GLN A 98 -1.73 11.41 0.53
C GLN A 98 -2.26 10.15 -0.14
N VAL A 99 -2.27 9.04 0.61
CA VAL A 99 -2.86 7.77 0.16
C VAL A 99 -3.85 7.25 1.22
N GLN A 100 -4.74 6.36 0.79
CA GLN A 100 -5.75 5.73 1.63
C GLN A 100 -5.48 4.24 1.74
N LEU A 101 -5.47 3.74 2.98
CA LEU A 101 -5.39 2.33 3.28
C LEU A 101 -6.78 1.70 3.30
N TRP A 102 -6.91 0.59 2.58
CA TRP A 102 -8.10 -0.25 2.53
C TRP A 102 -7.80 -1.61 3.13
N LEU A 103 -8.68 -2.13 3.99
CA LEU A 103 -8.60 -3.50 4.47
C LEU A 103 -9.59 -4.38 3.72
N ILE A 104 -9.11 -5.56 3.33
CA ILE A 104 -9.91 -6.61 2.72
C ILE A 104 -10.11 -7.68 3.78
N LEU A 105 -11.35 -7.83 4.22
CA LEU A 105 -11.73 -8.80 5.24
C LEU A 105 -12.44 -9.99 4.58
N LYS A 106 -11.97 -11.19 4.88
CA LYS A 106 -12.61 -12.46 4.55
C LYS A 106 -13.60 -12.82 5.65
N ASN A 107 -14.73 -13.44 5.30
CA ASN A 107 -15.74 -13.87 6.28
C ASN A 107 -16.16 -12.71 7.22
N ARG A 108 -16.19 -11.48 6.71
CA ARG A 108 -16.50 -10.22 7.41
C ARG A 108 -15.49 -9.76 8.48
N THR A 109 -14.73 -10.66 9.12
CA THR A 109 -13.89 -10.31 10.27
C THR A 109 -12.42 -10.65 10.11
N GLU A 110 -12.03 -11.58 9.25
CA GLU A 110 -10.65 -12.05 9.13
C GLU A 110 -9.87 -11.15 8.18
N PHE A 111 -8.73 -10.60 8.61
CA PHE A 111 -7.85 -9.89 7.68
C PHE A 111 -7.34 -10.84 6.59
N SER A 112 -7.48 -10.42 5.33
CA SER A 112 -6.99 -11.19 4.18
C SER A 112 -5.91 -10.44 3.40
N ALA A 113 -6.19 -9.18 3.07
CA ALA A 113 -5.31 -8.35 2.27
C ALA A 113 -5.51 -6.86 2.61
N PHE A 114 -4.65 -6.03 2.06
CA PHE A 114 -4.82 -4.59 2.05
C PHE A 114 -4.73 -4.04 0.61
N GLY A 115 -5.34 -2.88 0.41
CA GLY A 115 -5.17 -2.07 -0.78
C GLY A 115 -4.71 -0.67 -0.42
N ILE A 116 -3.98 -0.01 -1.32
CA ILE A 116 -3.60 1.40 -1.19
C ILE A 116 -4.11 2.15 -2.41
N THR A 117 -4.81 3.24 -2.18
CA THR A 117 -5.27 4.12 -3.26
C THR A 117 -4.80 5.54 -3.07
N LYS A 118 -4.57 6.26 -4.17
CA LYS A 118 -4.26 7.68 -4.19
C LYS A 118 -5.28 8.45 -5.01
N ILE A 119 -5.60 9.66 -4.61
CA ILE A 119 -6.40 10.58 -5.42
C ILE A 119 -5.44 11.55 -6.08
N GLU A 120 -5.47 11.61 -7.40
CA GLU A 120 -4.62 12.47 -8.21
C GLU A 120 -5.45 13.39 -9.10
N LYS A 121 -4.81 14.41 -9.64
CA LYS A 121 -5.34 15.20 -10.75
C LYS A 121 -4.42 15.06 -11.95
N THR A 122 -5.00 14.80 -13.10
CA THR A 122 -4.27 14.83 -14.37
C THR A 122 -3.89 16.26 -14.74
N HIS A 123 -3.00 16.41 -15.73
CA HIS A 123 -2.60 17.72 -16.24
C HIS A 123 -3.80 18.55 -16.73
N ASP A 124 -4.79 17.92 -17.38
CA ASP A 124 -6.03 18.56 -17.83
C ASP A 124 -7.08 18.72 -16.71
N GLY A 125 -6.74 18.39 -15.46
CA GLY A 125 -7.56 18.65 -14.28
C GLY A 125 -8.56 17.57 -13.91
N LYS A 126 -8.61 16.44 -14.64
CA LYS A 126 -9.47 15.30 -14.30
C LYS A 126 -9.06 14.70 -12.96
N LYS A 127 -10.04 14.40 -12.12
CA LYS A 127 -9.84 13.72 -10.84
C LYS A 127 -9.74 12.22 -11.08
N ARG A 128 -8.60 11.64 -10.72
CA ARG A 128 -8.30 10.22 -10.88
C ARG A 128 -8.16 9.53 -9.53
N VAL A 129 -8.72 8.34 -9.40
CA VAL A 129 -8.36 7.40 -8.33
C VAL A 129 -7.33 6.43 -8.89
N VAL A 130 -6.18 6.29 -8.22
CA VAL A 130 -5.16 5.31 -8.57
C VAL A 130 -5.13 4.22 -7.51
N ILE A 131 -5.37 2.97 -7.90
CA ILE A 131 -5.07 1.79 -7.09
C ILE A 131 -3.58 1.51 -7.26
N LEU A 132 -2.80 1.82 -6.22
CA LEU A 132 -1.34 1.69 -6.22
C LEU A 132 -0.94 0.25 -5.94
N ASP A 133 -1.49 -0.31 -4.87
CA ASP A 133 -1.07 -1.59 -4.33
C ASP A 133 -2.26 -2.42 -3.90
N LEU A 134 -2.14 -3.73 -4.10
CA LEU A 134 -3.02 -4.74 -3.50
C LEU A 134 -2.17 -5.95 -3.12
N ALA A 135 -2.05 -6.20 -1.82
CA ALA A 135 -1.18 -7.24 -1.30
C ALA A 135 -1.82 -7.98 -0.12
N GLY A 136 -1.54 -9.28 -0.05
CA GLY A 136 -2.11 -10.19 0.92
C GLY A 136 -2.58 -11.49 0.27
N GLN A 137 -3.59 -12.11 0.86
CA GLN A 137 -4.19 -13.36 0.41
C GLN A 137 -5.39 -13.10 -0.52
N GLY A 138 -5.78 -14.09 -1.32
CA GLY A 138 -6.96 -14.04 -2.19
C GLY A 138 -6.66 -13.87 -3.68
N GLY A 139 -5.57 -13.19 -4.05
CA GLY A 139 -5.11 -13.07 -5.44
C GLY A 139 -6.21 -12.55 -6.38
N ILE A 140 -6.41 -13.24 -7.51
CA ILE A 140 -7.43 -12.87 -8.51
C ILE A 140 -8.86 -12.88 -7.97
N LYS A 141 -9.14 -13.58 -6.85
CA LYS A 141 -10.47 -13.59 -6.21
C LYS A 141 -10.84 -12.24 -5.62
N LEU A 142 -9.87 -11.32 -5.49
CA LEU A 142 -10.09 -9.97 -4.99
C LEU A 142 -10.49 -8.97 -6.09
N VAL A 143 -10.32 -9.32 -7.37
CA VAL A 143 -10.66 -8.44 -8.50
C VAL A 143 -12.10 -7.93 -8.45
N PRO A 144 -13.12 -8.75 -8.09
CA PRO A 144 -14.49 -8.25 -8.00
C PRO A 144 -14.70 -7.10 -6.99
N LEU A 145 -13.79 -6.91 -6.04
CA LEU A 145 -13.84 -5.78 -5.10
C LEU A 145 -13.55 -4.42 -5.78
N ILE A 146 -12.99 -4.43 -6.99
CA ILE A 146 -12.76 -3.21 -7.77
C ILE A 146 -14.06 -2.47 -8.03
N SER A 147 -15.17 -3.18 -8.25
CA SER A 147 -16.48 -2.55 -8.42
C SER A 147 -16.89 -1.70 -7.19
N GLN A 148 -16.46 -2.08 -5.98
CA GLN A 148 -16.68 -1.28 -4.76
C GLN A 148 -15.79 -0.03 -4.74
N LEU A 149 -14.53 -0.14 -5.21
CA LEU A 149 -13.65 1.03 -5.38
C LEU A 149 -14.16 1.99 -6.44
N GLU A 150 -14.71 1.49 -7.55
CA GLU A 150 -15.34 2.32 -8.57
C GLU A 150 -16.56 3.07 -8.03
N GLN A 151 -17.42 2.36 -7.26
CA GLN A 151 -18.57 3.01 -6.60
C GLN A 151 -18.09 4.14 -5.68
N TRP A 152 -17.08 3.88 -4.85
CA TRP A 152 -16.47 4.91 -4.01
C TRP A 152 -15.88 6.06 -4.84
N ALA A 153 -15.15 5.77 -5.92
CA ALA A 153 -14.57 6.77 -6.82
C ALA A 153 -15.67 7.69 -7.41
N ARG A 154 -16.82 7.12 -7.81
CA ARG A 154 -17.99 7.89 -8.27
C ARG A 154 -18.54 8.80 -7.16
N THR A 155 -18.61 8.35 -5.91
CA THR A 155 -19.09 9.19 -4.79
C THR A 155 -18.25 10.44 -4.57
N ILE A 156 -16.95 10.36 -4.83
CA ILE A 156 -16.04 11.51 -4.73
C ILE A 156 -15.91 12.28 -6.05
N LYS A 157 -16.75 11.98 -7.05
CA LYS A 157 -16.73 12.59 -8.39
C LYS A 157 -15.37 12.45 -9.08
N ALA A 158 -14.75 11.28 -8.98
CA ALA A 158 -13.60 10.96 -9.83
C ALA A 158 -14.08 10.69 -11.26
N ASP A 159 -13.35 11.20 -12.23
CA ASP A 159 -13.61 11.04 -13.66
C ASP A 159 -13.14 9.65 -14.15
N GLU A 160 -12.10 9.11 -13.52
CA GLU A 160 -11.50 7.84 -13.92
C GLU A 160 -10.84 7.11 -12.74
N ILE A 161 -10.65 5.81 -12.95
CA ILE A 161 -9.89 4.93 -12.05
C ILE A 161 -8.75 4.27 -12.83
N LEU A 162 -7.57 4.30 -12.25
CA LEU A 162 -6.36 3.69 -12.78
C LEU A 162 -5.91 2.59 -11.82
N THR A 163 -5.50 1.46 -12.35
CA THR A 163 -4.90 0.37 -11.55
C THR A 163 -3.46 0.17 -11.98
N LEU A 164 -2.52 0.39 -11.07
CA LEU A 164 -1.14 -0.01 -11.26
C LEU A 164 -0.99 -1.44 -10.74
N GLY A 165 -0.46 -2.33 -11.56
CA GLY A 165 -0.40 -3.74 -11.20
C GLY A 165 0.44 -4.58 -12.13
N ARG A 166 0.73 -5.80 -11.68
CA ARG A 166 1.44 -6.79 -12.48
C ARG A 166 0.52 -7.34 -13.57
N SER A 167 1.11 -7.74 -14.70
CA SER A 167 0.39 -8.25 -15.88
C SER A 167 -0.59 -9.39 -15.59
N GLY A 168 -0.35 -10.21 -14.56
CA GLY A 168 -1.27 -11.28 -14.14
C GLY A 168 -2.68 -10.80 -13.77
N TRP A 169 -2.86 -9.51 -13.45
CA TRP A 169 -4.18 -8.93 -13.18
C TRP A 169 -4.95 -8.58 -14.45
N ALA A 170 -4.25 -8.36 -15.58
CA ALA A 170 -4.84 -7.85 -16.82
C ALA A 170 -6.00 -8.73 -17.31
N LYS A 171 -5.83 -10.06 -17.30
CA LYS A 171 -6.86 -11.01 -17.73
C LYS A 171 -8.18 -10.79 -16.99
N MET A 172 -8.11 -10.57 -15.68
CA MET A 172 -9.31 -10.37 -14.86
C MET A 172 -9.83 -8.94 -14.98
N LEU A 173 -8.96 -7.94 -15.02
CA LEU A 173 -9.33 -6.53 -15.14
C LEU A 173 -10.11 -6.23 -16.44
N VAL A 174 -9.79 -6.89 -17.55
CA VAL A 174 -10.52 -6.75 -18.82
C VAL A 174 -12.01 -7.12 -18.67
N HIS A 175 -12.33 -8.13 -17.84
CA HIS A 175 -13.72 -8.49 -17.56
C HIS A 175 -14.49 -7.41 -16.77
N HIS A 176 -13.78 -6.44 -16.18
CA HIS A 176 -14.33 -5.28 -15.48
C HIS A 176 -14.23 -3.99 -16.32
N GLY A 177 -13.97 -4.09 -17.63
CA GLY A 177 -13.92 -2.94 -18.53
C GLY A 177 -12.63 -2.11 -18.47
N TYR A 178 -11.61 -2.59 -17.76
CA TYR A 178 -10.29 -1.96 -17.77
C TYR A 178 -9.53 -2.32 -19.04
N ALA A 179 -8.85 -1.34 -19.62
CA ALA A 179 -7.89 -1.53 -20.70
C ALA A 179 -6.45 -1.32 -20.19
N ILE A 180 -5.49 -1.92 -20.89
CA ILE A 180 -4.07 -1.62 -20.64
C ILE A 180 -3.80 -0.18 -21.07
N ASN A 181 -3.38 0.65 -20.12
CA ASN A 181 -3.05 2.05 -20.37
C ASN A 181 -1.54 2.26 -20.60
N LEU A 182 -0.68 1.55 -19.86
CA LEU A 182 0.77 1.76 -19.89
C LEU A 182 1.51 0.45 -19.57
N ILE A 183 2.61 0.20 -20.28
CA ILE A 183 3.53 -0.91 -20.03
C ILE A 183 4.90 -0.34 -19.71
N HIS A 184 5.47 -0.73 -18.56
CA HIS A 184 6.82 -0.32 -18.16
C HIS A 184 7.84 -1.42 -18.51
N TYR A 185 8.85 -1.06 -19.29
CA TYR A 185 10.01 -1.91 -19.55
C TYR A 185 11.14 -1.52 -18.60
N ARG A 186 11.75 -2.51 -17.94
CA ARG A 186 12.87 -2.30 -17.01
C ARG A 186 14.09 -3.08 -17.48
N LYS A 187 15.25 -2.41 -17.50
CA LYS A 187 16.57 -3.02 -17.63
C LYS A 187 17.39 -2.70 -16.39
N VAL A 188 17.98 -3.71 -15.75
CA VAL A 188 18.94 -3.50 -14.65
C VAL A 188 20.31 -3.27 -15.28
N LEU A 189 20.97 -2.17 -14.89
CA LEU A 189 22.31 -1.83 -15.34
C LEU A 189 23.31 -2.33 -14.30
N THR A 190 24.32 -3.07 -14.72
CA THR A 190 25.49 -3.41 -13.90
C THR A 190 26.57 -2.38 -14.17
N HIS A 191 27.10 -1.76 -13.13
CA HIS A 191 28.31 -0.97 -13.23
C HIS A 191 29.49 -1.89 -12.90
N GLU A 192 30.45 -2.03 -13.81
CA GLU A 192 31.71 -2.69 -13.51
C GLU A 192 32.43 -1.87 -12.45
N GLN A 193 32.64 -2.47 -11.27
CA GLN A 193 33.57 -1.94 -10.30
C GLN A 193 34.97 -2.20 -10.87
N THR A 194 35.63 -1.15 -11.35
CA THR A 194 37.08 -1.18 -11.53
C THR A 194 37.72 -1.22 -10.15
N ASP A 195 37.95 -2.43 -9.64
CA ASP A 195 38.64 -2.66 -8.39
C ASP A 195 40.07 -2.12 -8.49
N LYS A 196 40.31 -0.94 -7.89
CA LYS A 196 41.65 -0.62 -7.38
C LYS A 196 41.79 -1.33 -6.04
N SER A 197 42.50 -2.46 -6.10
CA SER A 197 43.02 -3.17 -4.94
C SER A 197 43.85 -2.25 -4.06
N SER A 198 43.36 -1.97 -2.86
CA SER A 198 44.20 -1.61 -1.72
C SER A 198 43.68 -2.32 -0.48
N SER A 199 44.42 -3.34 -0.09
CA SER A 199 44.35 -4.12 1.14
C SER A 199 44.18 -3.25 2.39
N SER A 200 43.29 -3.63 3.30
CA SER A 200 43.48 -3.54 4.76
C SER A 200 42.30 -4.21 5.49
N ASN A 201 42.63 -5.15 6.39
CA ASN A 201 41.71 -5.99 7.16
C ASN A 201 40.93 -5.24 8.25
N ASN A 202 39.69 -5.68 8.57
CA ASN A 202 39.32 -6.37 9.82
C ASN A 202 37.79 -6.34 10.10
N ASP A 203 37.29 -7.53 10.45
CA ASP A 203 36.26 -7.89 11.44
C ASP A 203 34.75 -7.58 11.26
N THR A 204 34.01 -8.69 11.31
CA THR A 204 32.66 -8.93 11.88
C THR A 204 31.41 -8.35 11.20
N ASN A 205 30.75 -9.18 10.39
CA ASN A 205 29.41 -9.76 10.69
C ASN A 205 28.91 -10.54 9.46
N GLU A 206 29.01 -11.87 9.50
CA GLU A 206 28.49 -12.73 8.44
C GLU A 206 26.96 -12.86 8.53
N CYS A 207 26.28 -12.03 7.75
CA CYS A 207 24.96 -12.36 7.22
C CYS A 207 25.17 -13.44 6.14
N SER A 208 25.03 -14.71 6.52
CA SER A 208 25.33 -15.83 5.62
C SER A 208 24.34 -15.89 4.46
N THR A 209 24.90 -15.70 3.27
CA THR A 209 24.33 -16.05 1.97
C THR A 209 24.43 -17.56 1.78
N LEU A 210 23.31 -18.27 1.73
CA LEU A 210 23.25 -19.57 1.08
C LEU A 210 21.90 -19.78 0.37
N VAL A 211 21.98 -20.61 -0.67
CA VAL A 211 20.95 -21.09 -1.60
C VAL A 211 20.69 -20.14 -2.77
N GLY A 212 21.07 -20.43 -4.01
CA GLY A 212 21.58 -21.66 -4.61
C GLY A 212 21.23 -21.58 -6.10
N ARG A 213 22.26 -21.57 -6.96
CA ARG A 213 22.09 -21.66 -8.41
C ARG A 213 21.39 -22.98 -8.75
N ARG A 214 20.31 -22.92 -9.55
CA ARG A 214 19.96 -24.04 -10.42
C ARG A 214 19.38 -23.53 -11.73
N TYR A 215 20.00 -24.03 -12.79
CA TYR A 215 19.72 -23.87 -14.20
C TYR A 215 18.32 -24.38 -14.57
N PHE A 216 17.71 -23.75 -15.59
CA PHE A 216 16.89 -24.37 -16.64
C PHE A 216 17.02 -23.42 -17.84
N GLU A 217 17.91 -23.70 -18.78
CA GLU A 217 17.71 -24.53 -19.97
C GLU A 217 16.54 -24.08 -20.85
N THR A 218 16.96 -23.72 -22.06
CA THR A 218 16.23 -23.31 -23.26
C THR A 218 15.22 -24.34 -23.71
N GLY A 219 14.02 -23.88 -24.07
CA GLY A 219 13.12 -24.54 -25.01
C GLY A 219 12.79 -23.57 -26.14
N ASN A 220 13.24 -23.90 -27.35
CA ASN A 220 12.83 -23.26 -28.60
C ASN A 220 11.47 -23.83 -29.07
N LEU A 221 10.80 -23.00 -29.89
CA LEU A 221 9.53 -23.14 -30.63
C LEU A 221 8.26 -22.75 -29.87
#